data_AF-A0A1Q7BCK5-F1
#
_entry.id   AF-A0A1Q7BCK5-F1
#
_cell.length_a   1.000
_cell.length_b   1.000
_cell.length_c   1.000
_cell.angle_alpha   90.00
_cell.angle_beta   90.00
_cell.angle_gamma   90.00
#
_symmetry.space_group_name_H-M   'P 1'
#
loop_
_entity.id
_entity.type
_entity.pdbx_description
1 polymer ?
#
loop_
_entity_poly.entity_id
_entity_poly.type
_entity_poly.pdbx_seq_one_letter_code
_entity_poly.pdbx_strand_id
1 'polypeptide(L)'
;MERAMTRLQSRDGNRHLVDRLADIREQIRQLEHHEQTLRAAVLARPDDLTGDEFKAEIRHAEQRHLDAQAVIRHYGRTALAPFFKAISFDIIRLRRRAA
;
A
#
# COMPACT_ATOMS: atom_id res chain seq x y z
N MET A 1 -10.55 -23.66 26.17
CA MET A 1 -10.93 -22.93 24.94
C MET A 1 -9.64 -22.55 24.22
N GLU A 2 -9.12 -23.43 23.38
CA GLU A 2 -7.87 -23.18 22.65
C GLU A 2 -7.96 -23.97 21.34
N ARG A 3 -8.59 -23.37 20.32
CA ARG A 3 -8.71 -23.97 18.98
C ARG A 3 -8.60 -22.89 17.92
N ALA A 4 -7.79 -23.21 16.90
CA ALA A 4 -7.67 -22.57 15.58
C ALA A 4 -6.51 -21.59 15.33
N MET A 5 -5.28 -21.91 15.77
CA MET A 5 -4.06 -21.27 15.23
C MET A 5 -2.99 -22.25 14.74
N THR A 6 -3.39 -23.41 14.21
CA THR A 6 -2.40 -24.38 13.71
C THR A 6 -2.92 -25.11 12.49
N ARG A 7 -2.55 -24.61 11.30
CA ARG A 7 -2.26 -25.35 10.05
C ARG A 7 -1.99 -24.42 8.85
N LEU A 8 -1.13 -23.41 9.03
CA LEU A 8 -0.38 -22.81 7.91
C LEU A 8 1.09 -23.25 7.92
N GLN A 9 1.33 -24.48 8.40
CA GLN A 9 2.61 -25.15 8.27
C GLN A 9 2.37 -26.42 7.50
N SER A 10 2.64 -26.42 6.18
CA SER A 10 3.08 -27.58 5.40
C SER A 10 3.20 -27.24 3.91
N ARG A 11 4.26 -26.50 3.56
CA ARG A 11 5.00 -26.52 2.26
C ARG A 11 6.20 -25.54 2.23
N ASP A 12 6.31 -24.66 3.23
CA ASP A 12 7.33 -23.59 3.29
C ASP A 12 8.72 -23.98 3.84
N GLY A 13 8.95 -25.25 4.16
CA GLY A 13 10.20 -25.69 4.79
C GLY A 13 11.46 -25.53 3.92
N ASN A 14 11.31 -25.40 2.60
CA ASN A 14 12.44 -25.44 1.66
C ASN A 14 12.54 -24.23 0.71
N ARG A 15 11.75 -23.17 0.92
CA ARG A 15 11.75 -21.97 0.08
C ARG A 15 12.43 -20.81 0.80
N HIS A 16 13.39 -20.15 0.13
CA HIS A 16 14.18 -19.07 0.73
C HIS A 16 13.27 -17.90 1.16
N LEU A 17 13.63 -17.19 2.23
CA LEU A 17 12.81 -16.10 2.79
C LEU A 17 12.52 -15.00 1.74
N VAL A 18 13.47 -14.76 0.84
CA VAL A 18 13.32 -13.81 -0.26
C VAL A 18 12.27 -14.24 -1.27
N ASP A 19 12.20 -15.53 -1.60
CA ASP A 19 11.21 -16.06 -2.53
C ASP A 19 9.81 -16.02 -1.91
N ARG A 20 9.70 -16.37 -0.62
CA ARG A 20 8.45 -16.22 0.14
C ARG A 20 8.00 -14.76 0.18
N LEU A 21 8.91 -13.81 0.38
CA LEU A 21 8.60 -12.39 0.34
C LEU A 21 8.13 -11.95 -1.07
N ALA A 22 8.70 -12.52 -2.14
CA ALA A 22 8.26 -12.25 -3.50
C ALA A 22 6.84 -12.74 -3.74
N ASP A 23 6.52 -13.97 -3.33
CA ASP A 23 5.17 -14.56 -3.46
C ASP A 23 4.12 -13.72 -2.70
N ILE A 24 4.43 -13.30 -1.47
CA ILE A 24 3.52 -12.46 -0.67
C ILE A 24 3.31 -11.10 -1.33
N ARG A 25 4.36 -10.47 -1.87
CA ARG A 25 4.22 -9.21 -2.62
C ARG A 25 3.36 -9.36 -3.87
N GLU A 26 3.42 -10.51 -4.52
CA GLU A 26 2.55 -10.80 -5.67
C GLU A 26 1.09 -10.96 -5.24
N GLN A 27 0.83 -11.69 -4.14
CA GLN A 27 -0.52 -11.80 -3.58
C GLN A 27 -1.09 -10.44 -3.16
N ILE A 28 -0.28 -9.59 -2.50
CA ILE A 28 -0.68 -8.22 -2.14
C ILE A 28 -1.07 -7.45 -3.40
N ARG A 29 -0.25 -7.49 -4.46
CA ARG A 29 -0.56 -6.79 -5.71
C ARG A 29 -1.88 -7.24 -6.33
N GLN A 30 -2.16 -8.54 -6.31
CA GLN A 30 -3.42 -9.09 -6.83
C GLN A 30 -4.62 -8.61 -6.01
N LEU A 31 -4.50 -8.61 -4.68
CA LEU A 31 -5.54 -8.12 -3.77
C LEU A 31 -5.76 -6.62 -3.93
N GLU A 32 -4.70 -5.82 -4.02
CA GLU A 32 -4.78 -4.37 -4.30
C GLU A 32 -5.49 -4.09 -5.62
N HIS A 33 -5.19 -4.87 -6.67
CA HIS A 33 -5.87 -4.71 -7.95
C HIS A 33 -7.37 -5.05 -7.87
N HIS A 34 -7.71 -6.11 -7.14
CA HIS A 34 -9.10 -6.50 -6.93
C HIS A 34 -9.87 -5.45 -6.11
N GLU A 35 -9.28 -4.94 -5.02
CA GLU A 35 -9.84 -3.84 -4.24
C GLU A 35 -10.09 -2.61 -5.10
N GLN A 36 -9.11 -2.21 -5.92
CA GLN A 36 -9.27 -1.07 -6.83
C GLN A 36 -10.44 -1.27 -7.80
N THR A 37 -10.62 -2.49 -8.30
CA THR A 37 -11.73 -2.83 -9.21
C THR A 37 -13.08 -2.71 -8.50
N LEU A 38 -13.20 -3.25 -7.28
CA LEU A 38 -14.41 -3.14 -6.47
C LEU A 38 -14.69 -1.68 -6.10
N ARG A 39 -13.67 -0.92 -5.71
CA ARG A 39 -13.78 0.50 -5.40
C ARG A 39 -14.27 1.31 -6.59
N ALA A 40 -13.72 1.06 -7.78
CA ALA A 40 -14.17 1.71 -9.01
C ALA A 40 -15.64 1.38 -9.31
N ALA A 41 -16.06 0.13 -9.09
CA ALA A 41 -17.45 -0.28 -9.27
C ALA A 41 -18.41 0.43 -8.29
N VAL A 42 -18.02 0.56 -7.01
CA VAL A 42 -18.79 1.29 -5.99
C VAL A 42 -18.92 2.77 -6.36
N LEU A 43 -17.83 3.40 -6.80
CA LEU A 43 -17.86 4.82 -7.22
C LEU A 43 -18.68 5.04 -8.50
N ALA A 44 -18.74 4.06 -9.41
CA ALA A 44 -19.53 4.14 -10.63
C ALA A 44 -21.05 4.00 -10.40
N ARG A 45 -21.46 3.50 -9.23
CA ARG A 45 -22.87 3.25 -8.87
C ARG A 45 -23.20 3.92 -7.54
N PRO A 46 -23.21 5.27 -7.48
CA PRO A 46 -23.44 6.00 -6.23
C PRO A 46 -24.84 5.78 -5.63
N ASP A 47 -25.78 5.25 -6.42
CA ASP A 47 -27.15 4.95 -6.00
C ASP A 47 -27.27 3.59 -5.29
N ASP A 48 -26.22 2.76 -5.31
CA ASP A 48 -26.19 1.40 -4.77
C ASP A 48 -24.97 1.21 -3.83
N LEU A 49 -25.10 1.75 -2.61
CA LEU A 49 -24.03 1.78 -1.59
C LEU A 49 -24.30 0.88 -0.38
N THR A 50 -25.33 0.02 -0.43
CA THR A 50 -25.72 -0.82 0.71
C THR A 50 -25.64 -2.29 0.32
N GLY A 51 -24.74 -3.05 0.95
CA GLY A 51 -24.71 -4.50 0.90
C GLY A 51 -25.35 -5.13 2.15
N ASP A 52 -25.34 -6.45 2.21
CA ASP A 52 -25.97 -7.20 3.30
C ASP A 52 -25.33 -6.94 4.67
N GLU A 53 -24.01 -6.73 4.71
CA GLU A 53 -23.24 -6.53 5.94
C GLU A 53 -22.71 -5.09 6.13
N PHE A 54 -22.57 -4.32 5.04
CA PHE A 54 -21.90 -3.03 5.06
C PHE A 54 -22.62 -1.98 4.21
N LYS A 55 -22.54 -0.72 4.65
CA LYS A 55 -22.99 0.45 3.89
C LYS A 55 -21.80 1.38 3.62
N ALA A 56 -21.60 1.75 2.36
CA ALA A 56 -20.59 2.70 1.94
C ALA A 56 -21.11 4.14 2.05
N GLU A 57 -20.21 5.06 2.38
CA GLU A 57 -20.44 6.51 2.36
C GLU A 57 -19.34 7.16 1.51
N ILE A 58 -19.74 7.84 0.43
CA ILE A 58 -18.79 8.57 -0.43
C ILE A 58 -18.62 9.99 0.11
N ARG A 59 -17.43 10.31 0.61
CA ARG A 59 -17.06 11.66 1.03
C ARG A 59 -16.00 12.22 0.11
N HIS A 60 -16.18 13.47 -0.31
CA HIS A 60 -15.13 14.22 -0.97
C HIS A 60 -14.19 14.83 0.07
N ALA A 61 -12.90 14.56 -0.06
CA ALA A 61 -11.85 15.17 0.72
C ALA A 61 -10.82 15.79 -0.23
N GLU A 62 -10.49 17.06 0.01
CA GLU A 62 -9.40 17.74 -0.68
C GLU A 62 -8.18 17.74 0.23
N GLN A 63 -7.05 17.24 -0.26
CA GLN A 63 -5.78 17.32 0.43
C GLN A 63 -4.86 18.28 -0.34
N ARG A 64 -4.37 19.31 0.36
CA ARG A 64 -3.38 20.24 -0.20
C ARG A 64 -1.99 19.78 0.22
N HIS A 65 -1.17 19.44 -0.76
CA HIS A 65 0.23 19.11 -0.56
C HIS A 65 1.10 20.32 -0.83
N LEU A 66 2.18 20.44 -0.07
CA LEU A 66 3.20 21.45 -0.33
C LEU A 66 3.99 21.05 -1.58
N ASP A 67 4.01 21.90 -2.60
CA ASP A 67 4.94 21.74 -3.72
C ASP A 67 6.34 22.12 -3.24
N ALA A 68 7.08 21.14 -2.73
CA ALA A 68 8.43 21.32 -2.23
C ALA A 68 9.36 21.94 -3.28
N GLN A 69 9.18 21.65 -4.58
CA GLN A 69 10.02 22.24 -5.62
C GLN A 69 9.70 23.73 -5.83
N ALA A 70 8.42 24.10 -5.88
CA ALA A 70 8.02 25.50 -5.99
C ALA A 70 8.50 26.31 -4.79
N VAL A 71 8.39 25.75 -3.58
CA VAL A 71 8.84 26.40 -2.34
C VAL A 71 10.36 26.55 -2.34
N ILE A 72 11.12 25.53 -2.77
CA ILE A 72 12.58 25.63 -2.91
C ILE A 72 12.98 26.67 -3.96
N ARG A 73 12.27 26.75 -5.10
CA ARG A 73 12.52 27.78 -6.12
C ARG A 73 12.26 29.20 -5.59
N HIS A 74 11.22 29.36 -4.78
CA HIS A 74 10.80 30.67 -4.29
C HIS A 74 11.64 31.16 -3.09
N TYR A 75 11.85 30.32 -2.08
CA TYR A 75 12.53 30.71 -0.83
C TYR A 75 14.02 30.32 -0.79
N GLY A 76 14.47 29.47 -1.72
CA GLY A 76 15.82 28.94 -1.74
C GLY A 76 16.02 27.76 -0.78
N ARG A 77 16.90 26.84 -1.20
CA ARG A 77 17.16 25.59 -0.45
C ARG A 77 17.76 25.84 0.94
N THR A 78 18.60 26.85 1.08
CA THR A 78 19.29 27.18 2.34
C THR A 78 18.31 27.67 3.41
N ALA A 79 17.34 28.51 3.02
CA ALA A 79 16.33 29.01 3.95
C ALA A 79 15.39 27.90 4.45
N LEU A 80 15.17 26.86 3.63
CA LEU A 80 14.31 25.73 3.96
C LEU A 80 15.01 24.60 4.72
N ALA A 81 16.35 24.62 4.79
CA ALA A 81 17.14 23.57 5.43
C ALA A 81 16.69 23.21 6.86
N PRO A 82 16.32 24.16 7.75
CA PRO A 82 15.87 23.84 9.11
C PRO A 82 14.52 23.10 9.19
N PHE A 83 13.71 23.18 8.13
CA PHE A 83 12.37 22.59 8.10
C PHE A 83 12.35 21.17 7.51
N PHE A 84 13.47 20.71 6.93
CA PHE A 84 13.58 19.34 6.46
C PHE A 84 13.90 18.39 7.62
N LYS A 85 13.01 17.43 7.84
CA LYS A 85 13.27 16.29 8.74
C LYS A 85 13.85 15.14 7.93
N ALA A 86 15.03 14.66 8.34
CA ALA A 86 15.59 13.42 7.78
C ALA A 86 14.77 12.21 8.27
N ILE A 87 14.33 11.37 7.33
CA ILE A 87 13.65 10.10 7.61
C ILE A 87 14.46 9.01 6.91
N SER A 88 15.00 8.07 7.67
CA SER A 88 15.70 6.89 7.14
C SER A 88 14.75 5.70 7.09
N PHE A 89 14.83 4.91 6.02
CA PHE A 89 14.04 3.70 5.84
C PHE A 89 14.81 2.66 5.02
N ASP A 90 14.64 1.39 5.37
CA ASP A 90 15.24 0.27 4.66
C ASP A 90 14.37 -0.13 3.47
N ILE A 91 14.99 -0.22 2.29
CA ILE A 91 14.30 -0.61 1.05
C ILE A 91 14.78 -2.00 0.62
N ILE A 92 13.92 -3.00 0.76
CA ILE A 92 14.17 -4.34 0.22
C ILE A 92 13.71 -4.39 -1.24
N ARG A 93 14.66 -4.27 -2.17
CA ARG A 93 14.43 -4.47 -3.62
C ARG A 93 14.70 -5.93 -4.00
N LEU A 94 13.71 -6.57 -4.60
CA LEU A 94 13.85 -7.93 -5.13
C LEU A 94 14.15 -7.85 -6.63
N ARG A 95 15.17 -8.58 -7.10
CA ARG A 95 15.46 -8.77 -8.53
C ARG A 95 15.47 -10.27 -8.85
N ARG A 96 15.00 -10.66 -10.04
CA ARG A 96 15.13 -12.04 -10.51
C ARG A 96 16.63 -12.34 -10.70
N ARG A 97 17.10 -13.45 -10.11
CA ARG A 97 18.46 -13.96 -10.34
C ARG A 97 18.52 -14.51 -11.76
N ALA A 98 19.49 -14.06 -12.56
CA ALA A 98 19.78 -14.68 -13.85
C ALA A 98 20.36 -16.08 -13.61
N ALA A 99 19.95 -17.03 -14.45
CA ALA A 99 20.42 -18.42 -14.43
C ALA A 99 21.93 -18.51 -14.70
#